data_AF-A0A3S0GBV2-F1
#
_entry.id   AF-A0A3S0GBV2-F1
#
_cell.length_a   1.000
_cell.length_b   1.000
_cell.length_c   1.000
_cell.angle_alpha   90.00
_cell.angle_beta   90.00
_cell.angle_gamma   90.00
#
_symmetry.space_group_name_H-M   'P 1'
#
loop_
_entity.id
_entity.type
_entity.pdbx_description
1 polymer ?
#
loop_
_entity_poly.entity_id
_entity_poly.type
_entity_poly.pdbx_seq_one_letter_code
_entity_poly.pdbx_strand_id
1 'polypeptide(L)'
;MSPELKETDIGMAGDQAQHLAPLPGASLIEPDTHRSMNKFIYLNAEEAPDAPQIVFLSRFIQPANQSEECLSVLGRFFSDKSLFAIPVVDDQNRPLGLVERHTFVEFFGKPFTREIHGRKGVGTLPAPVVNLGPVVVDSATTVDDVARIIIDAGMEHMVTGFIVTSEGSYAGVANGHDLLNEITQRRQAELYALAHYDLLTGLPNRRLFLDRISQACREVRRTALQAAVMFIDVDRFKQINDSLGHAAGDHLLRAVAEQLQQCARDCDTVARLGGDEFGIVVENIRGVEDVNAIAGRIIESMAKSVLIADREFFITVSIGIALYPQDDASVSGLLNKADAAMYCVKANGRNGYRAYEPGLSTDAVDNLSVETELRNAIARDELRLYYQPQVDLKSGRMTGVEALVRWQHPARGLLSPAHFIPVAEQSHLIVDLGYWVLTAACRQYKAWLGAGKAPLKVSVNVSTLQFQQPDFSRRVQRIIEETGMDPVYLELELTESIMMHHGNHALDTLRSLKCLGVSLALDDFGTGFSSLSYLRQYPIDRIKIDQSFVRGISQSSSSESIVKAISALGKSLKMEVVAEGIETDTELDVIRDCSCDGVQGYYFSKPVPAESLAEFFEAASKTATASDLS
;
A
#
# COMPACT_ATOMS: atom_id res chain seq x y z
N MET A 1 16.20 -54.68 -37.40
CA MET A 1 17.53 -55.30 -37.36
C MET A 1 18.35 -54.56 -36.32
N SER A 2 18.48 -55.13 -35.13
CA SER A 2 19.60 -54.81 -34.20
C SER A 2 20.89 -55.43 -34.76
N PRO A 3 22.08 -54.94 -34.39
CA PRO A 3 22.77 -55.47 -33.18
C PRO A 3 23.60 -54.39 -32.42
N GLU A 4 23.56 -54.34 -31.08
CA GLU A 4 24.44 -54.99 -30.06
C GLU A 4 25.63 -54.13 -29.59
N LEU A 5 25.82 -54.11 -28.25
CA LEU A 5 27.07 -54.26 -27.45
C LEU A 5 26.98 -53.38 -26.18
N LYS A 6 26.53 -53.92 -25.03
CA LYS A 6 27.25 -54.65 -23.96
C LYS A 6 28.35 -53.87 -23.24
N GLU A 7 28.03 -53.46 -22.01
CA GLU A 7 28.96 -53.12 -20.93
C GLU A 7 29.69 -54.35 -20.40
N THR A 8 30.95 -54.15 -19.98
CA THR A 8 31.59 -54.89 -18.87
C THR A 8 32.67 -54.02 -18.23
N ASP A 9 32.60 -53.94 -16.90
CA ASP A 9 33.53 -53.35 -15.93
C ASP A 9 34.99 -53.83 -16.06
N ILE A 10 35.92 -53.06 -15.45
CA ILE A 10 36.85 -53.47 -14.36
C ILE A 10 37.94 -52.37 -14.18
N GLY A 11 38.21 -51.97 -12.93
CA GLY A 11 39.61 -51.68 -12.52
C GLY A 11 39.86 -50.43 -11.69
N MET A 12 40.12 -50.65 -10.38
CA MET A 12 40.49 -49.68 -9.35
C MET A 12 41.87 -49.02 -9.52
N ALA A 13 41.93 -47.77 -9.03
CA ALA A 13 42.94 -47.16 -8.13
C ALA A 13 44.45 -47.14 -8.45
N GLY A 14 44.96 -45.90 -8.55
CA GLY A 14 46.17 -45.42 -7.87
C GLY A 14 47.46 -45.39 -8.70
N ASP A 15 47.98 -44.19 -9.03
CA ASP A 15 49.16 -43.67 -8.33
C ASP A 15 49.48 -42.20 -8.69
N GLN A 16 49.94 -41.49 -7.66
CA GLN A 16 50.80 -40.31 -7.55
C GLN A 16 51.11 -39.41 -8.77
N ALA A 17 50.85 -38.11 -8.60
CA ALA A 17 51.73 -37.06 -9.13
C ALA A 17 51.83 -35.88 -8.14
N GLN A 18 53.06 -35.61 -7.73
CA GLN A 18 53.47 -34.60 -6.76
C GLN A 18 53.46 -33.19 -7.33
N HIS A 19 53.17 -32.25 -6.41
CA HIS A 19 53.45 -30.81 -6.40
C HIS A 19 54.46 -30.23 -7.40
N LEU A 20 54.01 -29.21 -8.14
CA LEU A 20 54.76 -27.96 -8.30
C LEU A 20 53.79 -26.77 -8.20
N ALA A 21 54.09 -25.84 -7.30
CA ALA A 21 53.31 -24.62 -7.07
C ALA A 21 53.55 -23.56 -8.18
N PRO A 22 52.57 -22.70 -8.50
CA PRO A 22 52.70 -21.65 -9.51
C PRO A 22 53.28 -20.33 -8.95
N LEU A 23 53.99 -19.60 -9.82
CA LEU A 23 54.40 -18.21 -9.61
C LEU A 23 53.21 -17.24 -9.76
N PRO A 24 53.15 -16.13 -9.01
CA PRO A 24 51.98 -15.25 -8.96
C PRO A 24 52.03 -14.12 -10.01
N GLY A 25 50.87 -13.79 -10.58
CA GLY A 25 50.59 -12.46 -11.14
C GLY A 25 50.32 -12.38 -12.65
N ALA A 26 49.14 -12.84 -13.09
CA ALA A 26 48.36 -12.29 -14.20
C ALA A 26 47.07 -13.10 -14.35
N SER A 27 45.97 -12.64 -13.77
CA SER A 27 44.64 -13.25 -13.99
C SER A 27 44.13 -12.87 -15.38
N LEU A 28 44.23 -13.83 -16.30
CA LEU A 28 43.40 -13.90 -17.49
C LEU A 28 41.95 -14.09 -17.05
N ILE A 29 41.05 -13.22 -17.53
CA ILE A 29 39.61 -13.37 -17.38
C ILE A 29 39.19 -14.54 -18.28
N GLU A 30 38.89 -15.69 -17.69
CA GLU A 30 38.22 -16.80 -18.39
C GLU A 30 36.71 -16.50 -18.54
N PRO A 31 36.06 -16.97 -19.62
CA PRO A 31 34.66 -16.71 -19.90
C PRO A 31 33.77 -17.57 -19.00
N ASP A 32 32.99 -16.90 -18.16
CA ASP A 32 32.11 -17.52 -17.16
C ASP A 32 30.93 -18.26 -17.82
N THR A 33 31.09 -19.57 -18.06
CA THR A 33 30.02 -20.48 -18.48
C THR A 33 29.29 -21.06 -17.27
N HIS A 34 28.64 -20.21 -16.48
CA HIS A 34 27.58 -20.61 -15.54
C HIS A 34 26.63 -19.42 -15.32
N ARG A 35 25.84 -19.08 -16.35
CA ARG A 35 24.72 -18.13 -16.19
C ARG A 35 23.57 -18.84 -15.47
N SER A 36 23.72 -18.97 -14.17
CA SER A 36 22.66 -19.40 -13.26
C SER A 36 21.52 -18.37 -13.29
N MET A 37 20.31 -18.84 -13.65
CA MET A 37 19.06 -18.13 -13.44
C MET A 37 18.82 -17.99 -11.93
N ASN A 38 19.24 -16.87 -11.36
CA ASN A 38 18.60 -16.19 -10.22
C ASN A 38 19.49 -15.01 -9.82
N LYS A 39 19.16 -13.83 -10.35
CA LYS A 39 19.58 -12.55 -9.79
C LYS A 39 18.39 -11.60 -9.93
N PHE A 40 17.35 -11.82 -9.14
CA PHE A 40 16.49 -10.71 -8.74
C PHE A 40 17.29 -9.96 -7.68
N ILE A 41 18.05 -8.97 -8.15
CA ILE A 41 18.77 -8.06 -7.26
C ILE A 41 17.70 -7.15 -6.67
N TYR A 42 17.55 -7.21 -5.35
CA TYR A 42 16.81 -6.21 -4.59
C TYR A 42 17.39 -4.84 -4.94
N LEU A 43 16.56 -3.97 -5.53
CA LEU A 43 16.90 -2.56 -5.69
C LEU A 43 16.88 -1.93 -4.29
N ASN A 44 18.04 -1.91 -3.63
CA ASN A 44 18.27 -1.01 -2.52
C ASN A 44 18.01 0.41 -3.03
N ALA A 45 17.04 1.11 -2.43
CA ALA A 45 16.64 2.46 -2.82
C ALA A 45 17.74 3.52 -2.60
N GLU A 46 18.85 3.17 -1.94
CA GLU A 46 19.97 4.08 -1.66
C GLU A 46 21.05 4.12 -2.75
N GLU A 47 20.99 3.23 -3.76
CA GLU A 47 21.97 3.20 -4.87
C GLU A 47 21.30 3.05 -6.24
N ALA A 48 20.29 3.87 -6.55
CA ALA A 48 19.94 4.11 -7.95
C ALA A 48 21.09 4.91 -8.58
N PRO A 49 21.84 4.37 -9.57
CA PRO A 49 22.82 5.19 -10.27
C PRO A 49 22.06 6.32 -10.98
N ASP A 50 22.68 7.51 -11.01
CA ASP A 50 22.34 8.56 -11.97
C ASP A 50 22.01 7.94 -13.33
N ALA A 51 21.02 8.51 -14.03
CA ALA A 51 20.51 7.98 -15.28
C ALA A 51 21.64 7.46 -16.20
N PRO A 52 21.52 6.23 -16.74
CA PRO A 52 22.55 5.57 -17.53
C PRO A 52 23.06 6.49 -18.66
N GLN A 53 24.37 6.67 -18.72
CA GLN A 53 25.01 7.49 -19.74
C GLN A 53 25.25 6.70 -21.03
N ILE A 54 25.28 7.39 -22.17
CA ILE A 54 25.39 6.74 -23.48
C ILE A 54 26.73 6.02 -23.71
N VAL A 55 27.76 6.38 -22.95
CA VAL A 55 29.08 5.76 -23.02
C VAL A 55 29.03 4.23 -22.80
N PHE A 56 28.11 3.73 -21.96
CA PHE A 56 27.95 2.30 -21.68
C PHE A 56 27.47 1.48 -22.89
N LEU A 57 26.77 2.12 -23.83
CA LEU A 57 26.29 1.51 -25.07
C LEU A 57 27.22 1.78 -26.26
N SER A 58 28.28 2.58 -26.06
CA SER A 58 29.23 2.93 -27.11
C SER A 58 30.30 1.87 -27.28
N ARG A 59 30.69 1.61 -28.53
CA ARG A 59 31.81 0.75 -28.89
C ARG A 59 32.88 1.59 -29.56
N PHE A 60 34.12 1.46 -29.09
CA PHE A 60 35.25 2.05 -29.79
C PHE A 60 35.47 1.32 -31.12
N ILE A 61 35.40 2.07 -32.23
CA ILE A 61 35.78 1.61 -33.57
C ILE A 61 36.92 2.51 -34.01
N GLN A 62 38.03 1.93 -34.45
CA GLN A 62 39.15 2.71 -34.98
C GLN A 62 38.63 3.72 -36.01
N PRO A 63 38.79 5.05 -35.86
CA PRO A 63 38.30 5.98 -36.85
C PRO A 63 39.16 5.95 -38.12
N ALA A 64 38.61 6.41 -39.23
CA ALA A 64 39.38 6.74 -40.43
C ALA A 64 39.70 8.23 -40.42
N ASN A 65 40.95 8.61 -40.69
CA ASN A 65 41.25 10.03 -40.90
C ASN A 65 40.65 10.46 -42.25
N GLN A 66 40.17 11.70 -42.36
CA GLN A 66 39.64 12.26 -43.61
C GLN A 66 40.54 12.08 -44.84
N SER A 67 41.87 12.03 -44.66
CA SER A 67 42.85 11.81 -45.74
C SER A 67 43.14 10.32 -46.03
N GLU A 68 42.59 9.39 -45.25
CA GLU A 68 42.80 7.96 -45.44
C GLU A 68 42.20 7.49 -46.78
N GLU A 69 42.96 6.67 -47.52
CA GLU A 69 42.53 6.19 -48.84
C GLU A 69 41.26 5.33 -48.76
N CYS A 70 40.31 5.57 -49.66
CA CYS A 70 39.06 4.83 -49.69
C CYS A 70 39.25 3.31 -49.84
N LEU A 71 40.30 2.85 -50.52
CA LEU A 71 40.62 1.42 -50.63
C LEU A 71 41.05 0.80 -49.30
N SER A 72 41.72 1.56 -48.42
CA SER A 72 42.06 1.12 -47.05
C SER A 72 40.79 0.90 -46.23
N VAL A 73 39.90 1.90 -46.25
CA VAL A 73 38.60 1.85 -45.56
C VAL A 73 37.75 0.70 -46.09
N LEU A 74 37.73 0.48 -47.41
CA LEU A 74 37.02 -0.63 -48.04
C LEU A 74 37.59 -1.99 -47.60
N GLY A 75 38.91 -2.10 -47.50
CA GLY A 75 39.60 -3.29 -46.98
C GLY A 75 39.15 -3.64 -45.57
N ARG A 76 39.03 -2.64 -44.69
CA ARG A 76 38.57 -2.84 -43.30
C ARG A 76 37.17 -3.44 -43.22
N PHE A 77 36.23 -2.99 -44.05
CA PHE A 77 34.90 -3.60 -44.13
C PHE A 77 34.94 -5.04 -44.64
N PHE A 78 35.83 -5.38 -45.58
CA PHE A 78 35.95 -6.76 -46.05
C PHE A 78 36.61 -7.69 -45.02
N SER A 79 37.57 -7.18 -44.26
CA SER A 79 38.27 -7.92 -43.21
C SER A 79 37.39 -8.18 -41.99
N ASP A 80 36.52 -7.24 -41.61
CA ASP A 80 35.60 -7.40 -40.49
C ASP A 80 34.14 -7.22 -40.94
N LYS A 81 33.42 -8.33 -41.00
CA LYS A 81 31.98 -8.34 -41.37
C LYS A 81 31.07 -7.76 -40.29
N SER A 82 31.55 -7.59 -39.05
CA SER A 82 30.80 -7.00 -37.94
C SER A 82 30.80 -5.48 -37.93
N LEU A 83 31.67 -4.84 -38.73
CA LEU A 83 31.69 -3.38 -38.89
C LEU A 83 30.53 -2.94 -39.79
N PHE A 84 29.51 -2.32 -39.18
CA PHE A 84 28.40 -1.69 -39.88
C PHE A 84 28.71 -0.27 -40.35
N ALA A 85 29.57 0.45 -39.63
CA ALA A 85 30.02 1.78 -39.99
C ALA A 85 31.44 2.06 -39.48
N ILE A 86 32.12 3.04 -40.10
CA ILE A 86 33.42 3.55 -39.67
C ILE A 86 33.32 5.07 -39.49
N PRO A 87 33.68 5.62 -38.32
CA PRO A 87 33.67 7.06 -38.09
C PRO A 87 34.85 7.73 -38.83
N VAL A 88 34.61 8.93 -39.34
CA VAL A 88 35.61 9.78 -39.98
C VAL A 88 35.95 10.93 -39.05
N VAL A 89 37.24 11.16 -38.83
CA VAL A 89 37.75 12.24 -37.97
C VAL A 89 38.74 13.14 -38.72
N ASP A 90 38.91 14.36 -38.23
CA ASP A 90 39.98 15.26 -38.67
C ASP A 90 41.32 14.94 -37.99
N ASP A 91 42.34 15.74 -38.29
CA ASP A 91 43.68 15.59 -37.72
C ASP A 91 43.74 15.88 -36.20
N GLN A 92 42.69 16.49 -35.64
CA GLN A 92 42.53 16.75 -34.22
C GLN A 92 41.60 15.74 -33.53
N ASN A 93 41.26 14.62 -34.19
CA ASN A 93 40.35 13.59 -33.70
C ASN A 93 38.91 14.08 -33.44
N ARG A 94 38.49 15.18 -34.09
CA ARG A 94 37.10 15.65 -34.04
C ARG A 94 36.27 14.91 -35.09
N PRO A 95 35.04 14.50 -34.77
CA PRO A 95 34.19 13.76 -35.70
C PRO A 95 33.74 14.63 -36.87
N LEU A 96 33.95 14.14 -38.08
CA LEU A 96 33.54 14.78 -39.33
C LEU A 96 32.39 14.05 -40.01
N GLY A 97 32.27 12.74 -39.81
CA GLY A 97 31.26 11.95 -40.50
C GLY A 97 31.26 10.48 -40.14
N LEU A 98 30.34 9.74 -40.76
CA LEU A 98 30.21 8.29 -40.61
C LEU A 98 30.10 7.65 -42.00
N VAL A 99 30.90 6.62 -42.25
CA VAL A 99 30.86 5.81 -43.47
C VAL A 99 30.05 4.56 -43.21
N GLU A 100 28.92 4.39 -43.90
CA GLU A 100 28.09 3.20 -43.78
C GLU A 100 28.60 2.07 -44.67
N ARG A 101 28.69 0.84 -44.14
CA ARG A 101 29.18 -0.33 -44.88
C ARG A 101 28.41 -0.56 -46.18
N HIS A 102 27.08 -0.57 -46.11
CA HIS A 102 26.24 -0.95 -47.26
C HIS A 102 26.47 -0.01 -48.44
N THR A 103 26.30 1.28 -48.19
CA THR A 103 26.43 2.34 -49.19
C THR A 103 27.85 2.46 -49.74
N PHE A 104 28.85 2.29 -48.87
CA PHE A 104 30.25 2.36 -49.27
C PHE A 104 30.68 1.15 -50.12
N VAL A 105 30.32 -0.06 -49.70
CA VAL A 105 30.64 -1.29 -50.46
C VAL A 105 29.89 -1.31 -51.80
N GLU A 106 28.63 -0.89 -51.83
CA GLU A 106 27.86 -0.77 -53.06
C GLU A 106 28.47 0.26 -54.03
N PHE A 107 28.86 1.43 -53.53
CA PHE A 107 29.52 2.47 -54.33
C PHE A 107 30.78 1.95 -55.02
N PHE A 108 31.64 1.23 -54.29
CA PHE A 108 32.85 0.60 -54.82
C PHE A 108 32.64 -0.73 -55.55
N GLY A 109 31.40 -1.21 -55.63
CA GLY A 109 30.97 -2.31 -56.50
C GLY A 109 30.61 -1.87 -57.91
N LYS A 110 30.34 -0.57 -58.12
CA LYS A 110 30.01 -0.01 -59.44
C LYS A 110 31.25 0.03 -60.36
N PRO A 111 31.08 -0.11 -61.70
CA PRO A 111 32.20 -0.08 -62.64
C PRO A 111 33.04 1.20 -62.53
N PHE A 112 34.37 1.08 -62.64
CA PHE A 112 35.35 2.18 -62.64
C PHE A 112 35.46 3.00 -61.34
N THR A 113 34.59 2.80 -60.34
CA THR A 113 34.62 3.59 -59.09
C THR A 113 35.91 3.41 -58.29
N ARG A 114 36.44 2.17 -58.25
CA ARG A 114 37.72 1.86 -57.55
C ARG A 114 38.91 2.59 -58.16
N GLU A 115 38.93 2.75 -59.47
CA GLU A 115 40.02 3.42 -60.20
C GLU A 115 39.95 4.94 -60.03
N ILE A 116 38.73 5.51 -59.99
CA ILE A 116 38.51 6.96 -59.91
C ILE A 116 38.63 7.49 -58.47
N HIS A 117 38.12 6.75 -57.48
CA HIS A 117 38.00 7.20 -56.10
C HIS A 117 38.89 6.45 -55.11
N GLY A 118 39.48 5.31 -55.50
CA GLY A 118 40.15 4.42 -54.54
C GLY A 118 41.32 5.03 -53.79
N ARG A 119 42.12 5.89 -54.44
CA ARG A 119 43.27 6.60 -53.84
C ARG A 119 42.92 7.97 -53.27
N LYS A 120 41.65 8.39 -53.35
CA LYS A 120 41.23 9.66 -52.76
C LYS A 120 40.99 9.47 -51.26
N GLY A 121 41.18 10.54 -50.50
CA GLY A 121 40.83 10.58 -49.07
C GLY A 121 39.33 10.40 -48.88
N VAL A 122 38.95 9.64 -47.85
CA VAL A 122 37.54 9.31 -47.57
C VAL A 122 36.66 10.55 -47.37
N GLY A 123 37.21 11.65 -46.84
CA GLY A 123 36.49 12.92 -46.67
C GLY A 123 36.16 13.66 -47.98
N THR A 124 36.68 13.23 -49.13
CA THR A 124 36.44 13.85 -50.44
C THR A 124 35.26 13.23 -51.20
N LEU A 125 34.65 12.19 -50.65
CA LEU A 125 33.53 11.49 -51.25
C LEU A 125 32.22 12.29 -51.11
N PRO A 126 31.28 12.17 -52.07
CA PRO A 126 30.02 12.89 -52.03
C PRO A 126 29.12 12.39 -50.89
N ALA A 127 28.25 13.28 -50.39
CA ALA A 127 27.36 13.09 -49.24
C ALA A 127 26.53 11.77 -49.19
N PRO A 128 26.03 11.17 -50.30
CA PRO A 128 25.36 9.89 -50.21
C PRO A 128 26.28 8.72 -49.83
N VAL A 129 27.61 8.88 -49.91
CA VAL A 129 28.59 7.82 -49.60
C VAL A 129 29.21 8.00 -48.21
N VAL A 130 29.31 9.26 -47.75
CA VAL A 130 29.82 9.63 -46.42
C VAL A 130 28.83 10.59 -45.79
N ASN A 131 28.20 10.19 -44.69
CA ASN A 131 27.31 11.06 -43.95
C ASN A 131 28.16 12.09 -43.17
N LEU A 132 28.18 13.33 -43.65
CA LEU A 132 28.93 14.46 -43.07
C LEU A 132 28.14 15.26 -42.02
N GLY A 133 26.92 14.81 -41.67
CA GLY A 133 26.12 15.34 -40.57
C GLY A 133 25.57 14.24 -39.68
N PRO A 134 26.41 13.33 -39.15
CA PRO A 134 25.93 12.31 -38.24
C PRO A 134 25.40 12.96 -36.97
N VAL A 135 24.47 12.29 -36.29
CA VAL A 135 24.13 12.65 -34.91
C VAL A 135 25.41 12.47 -34.08
N VAL A 136 25.79 13.51 -33.34
CA VAL A 136 26.93 13.50 -32.42
C VAL A 136 26.40 13.78 -31.03
N VAL A 137 26.77 12.94 -30.07
CA VAL A 137 26.29 13.03 -28.70
C VAL A 137 27.48 13.00 -27.74
N ASP A 138 27.40 13.75 -26.64
CA ASP A 138 28.42 13.70 -25.59
C ASP A 138 28.27 12.43 -24.73
N SER A 139 29.40 11.84 -24.34
CA SER A 139 29.49 10.62 -23.53
C SER A 139 28.71 10.68 -22.21
N ALA A 140 28.57 11.87 -21.62
CA ALA A 140 27.85 12.09 -20.37
C ALA A 140 26.33 12.22 -20.57
N THR A 141 25.84 12.26 -21.81
CA THR A 141 24.40 12.37 -22.11
C THR A 141 23.66 11.10 -21.68
N THR A 142 22.49 11.26 -21.06
CA THR A 142 21.65 10.14 -20.64
C THR A 142 21.05 9.40 -21.82
N VAL A 143 20.82 8.09 -21.67
CA VAL A 143 20.16 7.22 -22.67
C VAL A 143 18.81 7.79 -23.12
N ASP A 144 18.01 8.34 -22.20
CA ASP A 144 16.70 8.93 -22.51
C ASP A 144 16.81 10.22 -23.33
N ASP A 145 17.76 11.10 -23.02
CA ASP A 145 18.00 12.31 -23.79
C ASP A 145 18.53 11.98 -25.20
N VAL A 146 19.39 10.96 -25.32
CA VAL A 146 19.86 10.46 -26.62
C VAL A 146 18.69 9.95 -27.45
N ALA A 147 17.74 9.22 -26.86
CA ALA A 147 16.55 8.74 -27.55
C ALA A 147 15.72 9.90 -28.12
N ARG A 148 15.53 10.98 -27.34
CA ARG A 148 14.82 12.19 -27.80
C ARG A 148 15.56 12.87 -28.95
N ILE A 149 16.88 13.04 -28.84
CA ILE A 149 17.72 13.60 -29.90
C ILE A 149 17.60 12.79 -31.20
N ILE A 150 17.60 11.45 -31.11
CA ILE A 150 17.51 10.56 -32.27
C ILE A 150 16.13 10.62 -32.94
N ILE A 151 15.05 10.70 -32.15
CA ILE A 151 13.68 10.87 -32.65
C ILE A 151 13.54 12.22 -33.36
N ASP A 152 14.01 13.31 -32.74
CA ASP A 152 13.94 14.66 -33.29
C ASP A 152 14.80 14.81 -34.56
N ALA A 153 15.93 14.11 -34.61
CA ALA A 153 16.82 14.05 -35.78
C ALA A 153 16.25 13.22 -36.94
N GLY A 154 15.12 12.51 -36.74
CA GLY A 154 14.46 11.74 -37.79
C GLY A 154 15.33 10.59 -38.34
N MET A 155 16.11 9.93 -37.48
CA MET A 155 16.98 8.83 -37.93
C MET A 155 16.18 7.66 -38.52
N GLU A 156 16.17 7.54 -39.85
CA GLU A 156 15.47 6.47 -40.59
C GLU A 156 16.18 5.10 -40.49
N HIS A 157 17.48 5.07 -40.20
CA HIS A 157 18.30 3.86 -40.18
C HIS A 157 18.93 3.62 -38.81
N MET A 158 18.26 2.81 -37.98
CA MET A 158 18.66 2.57 -36.58
C MET A 158 19.92 1.70 -36.41
N VAL A 159 20.40 1.09 -37.49
CA VAL A 159 21.56 0.20 -37.50
C VAL A 159 22.87 0.93 -37.79
N THR A 160 22.82 2.07 -38.49
CA THR A 160 24.03 2.78 -38.92
C THR A 160 24.83 3.34 -37.74
N GLY A 161 24.12 3.87 -36.76
CA GLY A 161 24.70 4.44 -35.55
C GLY A 161 25.09 5.90 -35.63
N PHE A 162 25.47 6.44 -34.49
CA PHE A 162 25.81 7.84 -34.22
C PHE A 162 27.11 7.90 -33.43
N ILE A 163 27.75 9.07 -33.44
CA ILE A 163 29.08 9.23 -32.85
C ILE A 163 28.94 9.71 -31.41
N VAL A 164 29.66 9.04 -30.50
CA VAL A 164 29.83 9.46 -29.11
C VAL A 164 31.16 10.20 -28.99
N THR A 165 31.12 11.37 -28.35
CA THR A 165 32.30 12.22 -28.10
C THR A 165 32.55 12.37 -26.61
N SER A 166 33.79 12.65 -26.23
CA SER A 166 34.14 13.11 -24.89
C SER A 166 34.99 14.36 -25.04
N GLU A 167 34.58 15.46 -24.42
CA GLU A 167 35.23 16.77 -24.54
C GLU A 167 35.43 17.22 -26.02
N GLY A 168 34.48 16.87 -26.90
CA GLY A 168 34.51 17.20 -28.32
C GLY A 168 35.43 16.32 -29.20
N SER A 169 36.12 15.34 -28.62
CA SER A 169 36.93 14.34 -29.34
C SER A 169 36.15 13.05 -29.54
N TYR A 170 36.43 12.31 -30.62
CA TYR A 170 35.83 11.00 -30.88
C TYR A 170 36.12 10.01 -29.75
N ALA A 171 35.07 9.39 -29.20
CA ALA A 171 35.15 8.42 -28.12
C ALA A 171 34.56 7.05 -28.50
N GLY A 172 33.59 6.99 -29.41
CA GLY A 172 32.97 5.72 -29.81
C GLY A 172 31.85 5.87 -30.83
N VAL A 173 31.28 4.74 -31.25
CA VAL A 173 30.03 4.69 -32.03
C VAL A 173 29.00 3.89 -31.24
N ALA A 174 27.76 4.36 -31.19
CA ALA A 174 26.61 3.62 -30.67
C ALA A 174 25.55 3.53 -31.76
N ASN A 175 24.59 2.60 -31.65
CA ASN A 175 23.51 2.48 -32.64
C ASN A 175 22.12 2.56 -32.00
N GLY A 176 21.13 2.92 -32.82
CA GLY A 176 19.75 3.09 -32.38
C GLY A 176 19.09 1.77 -31.99
N HIS A 177 19.53 0.64 -32.54
CA HIS A 177 19.02 -0.69 -32.18
C HIS A 177 19.39 -1.06 -30.74
N ASP A 178 20.66 -0.93 -30.35
CA ASP A 178 21.15 -1.22 -29.00
C ASP A 178 20.55 -0.24 -27.99
N LEU A 179 20.43 1.03 -28.37
CA LEU A 179 19.74 2.06 -27.57
C LEU A 179 18.28 1.68 -27.31
N LEU A 180 17.51 1.32 -28.34
CA LEU A 180 16.11 0.95 -28.18
C LEU A 180 15.94 -0.37 -27.44
N ASN A 181 16.83 -1.34 -27.63
CA ASN A 181 16.81 -2.58 -26.86
C ASN A 181 17.03 -2.29 -25.37
N GLU A 182 17.98 -1.43 -25.03
CA GLU A 182 18.24 -1.02 -23.64
C GLU A 182 17.03 -0.30 -23.04
N ILE A 183 16.44 0.65 -23.77
CA ILE A 183 15.23 1.36 -23.35
C ILE A 183 14.05 0.39 -23.18
N THR A 184 13.87 -0.52 -24.13
CA THR A 184 12.78 -1.51 -24.09
C THR A 184 12.94 -2.44 -22.90
N GLN A 185 14.15 -2.95 -22.64
CA GLN A 185 14.42 -3.81 -21.49
C GLN A 185 14.21 -3.07 -20.17
N ARG A 186 14.68 -1.82 -20.06
CA ARG A 186 14.43 -0.97 -18.89
C ARG A 186 12.95 -0.74 -18.67
N ARG A 187 12.23 -0.28 -19.70
CA ARG A 187 10.78 -0.05 -19.62
C ARG A 187 10.03 -1.32 -19.25
N GLN A 188 10.43 -2.46 -19.79
CA GLN A 188 9.81 -3.74 -19.47
C GLN A 188 10.09 -4.16 -18.01
N ALA A 189 11.30 -3.93 -17.51
CA ALA A 189 11.65 -4.17 -16.11
C ALA A 189 10.90 -3.21 -15.16
N GLU A 190 10.80 -1.93 -15.49
CA GLU A 190 10.00 -0.93 -14.77
C GLU A 190 8.54 -1.33 -14.72
N LEU A 191 7.94 -1.66 -15.88
CA LEU A 191 6.55 -2.10 -15.97
C LEU A 191 6.30 -3.39 -15.19
N TYR A 192 7.26 -4.32 -15.21
CA TYR A 192 7.18 -5.54 -14.40
C TYR A 192 7.24 -5.21 -12.91
N ALA A 193 8.16 -4.32 -12.49
CA ALA A 193 8.26 -3.86 -11.11
C ALA A 193 6.95 -3.20 -10.65
N LEU A 194 6.41 -2.25 -11.43
CA LEU A 194 5.12 -1.58 -11.19
C LEU A 194 3.94 -2.56 -11.09
N ALA A 195 3.97 -3.65 -11.89
CA ALA A 195 2.89 -4.63 -11.91
C ALA A 195 2.96 -5.64 -10.75
N HIS A 196 4.15 -5.89 -10.19
CA HIS A 196 4.40 -7.01 -9.28
C HIS A 196 4.97 -6.64 -7.90
N TYR A 197 5.45 -5.42 -7.71
CA TYR A 197 6.06 -4.96 -6.45
C TYR A 197 5.40 -3.68 -5.94
N ASP A 198 5.46 -3.48 -4.63
CA ASP A 198 5.04 -2.27 -3.94
C ASP A 198 6.17 -1.23 -3.99
N LEU A 199 5.87 -0.04 -4.52
CA LEU A 199 6.89 1.00 -4.73
C LEU A 199 7.45 1.58 -3.44
N LEU A 200 6.73 1.47 -2.32
CA LEU A 200 7.17 2.04 -1.05
C LEU A 200 8.18 1.14 -0.35
N THR A 201 7.90 -0.17 -0.30
CA THR A 201 8.69 -1.15 0.46
C THR A 201 9.60 -2.02 -0.41
N GLY A 202 9.41 -2.03 -1.74
CA GLY A 202 10.13 -2.91 -2.65
C GLY A 202 9.72 -4.39 -2.54
N LEU A 203 8.74 -4.73 -1.69
CA LEU A 203 8.22 -6.08 -1.54
C LEU A 203 7.30 -6.47 -2.71
N PRO A 204 7.14 -7.77 -3.00
CA PRO A 204 6.03 -8.29 -3.76
C PRO A 204 4.69 -7.65 -3.37
N ASN A 205 3.90 -7.24 -4.36
CA ASN A 205 2.56 -6.73 -4.13
C ASN A 205 1.54 -7.88 -4.02
N ARG A 206 0.28 -7.55 -3.74
CA ARG A 206 -0.82 -8.52 -3.63
C ARG A 206 -0.93 -9.47 -4.83
N ARG A 207 -0.68 -8.99 -6.05
CA ARG A 207 -0.77 -9.83 -7.26
C ARG A 207 0.34 -10.89 -7.27
N LEU A 208 1.58 -10.52 -7.01
CA LEU A 208 2.69 -11.46 -6.97
C LEU A 208 2.57 -12.42 -5.78
N PHE A 209 2.07 -11.95 -4.64
CA PHE A 209 1.79 -12.78 -3.47
C PHE A 209 0.80 -13.93 -3.77
N LEU A 210 -0.31 -13.64 -4.44
CA LEU A 210 -1.31 -14.64 -4.85
C LEU A 210 -0.73 -15.70 -5.80
N ASP A 211 0.15 -15.28 -6.72
CA ASP A 211 0.84 -16.20 -7.62
C ASP A 211 1.79 -17.13 -6.86
N ARG A 212 2.52 -16.59 -5.87
CA ARG A 212 3.42 -17.37 -5.00
C ARG A 212 2.68 -18.38 -4.14
N ILE A 213 1.53 -18.02 -3.54
CA ILE A 213 0.69 -19.01 -2.84
C ILE A 213 0.25 -20.12 -3.81
N SER A 214 -0.19 -19.74 -5.01
CA SER A 214 -0.61 -20.71 -6.03
C SER A 214 0.53 -21.65 -6.44
N GLN A 215 1.76 -21.15 -6.50
CA GLN A 215 2.97 -21.92 -6.77
C GLN A 215 3.30 -22.88 -5.62
N ALA A 216 3.31 -22.40 -4.38
CA ALA A 216 3.54 -23.22 -3.19
C ALA A 216 2.51 -24.36 -3.08
N CYS A 217 1.22 -24.07 -3.32
CA CYS A 217 0.17 -25.10 -3.34
C CYS A 217 0.38 -26.16 -4.43
N ARG A 218 0.96 -25.79 -5.59
CA ARG A 218 1.33 -26.74 -6.66
C ARG A 218 2.52 -27.60 -6.25
N GLU A 219 3.48 -27.03 -5.55
CA GLU A 219 4.71 -27.71 -5.12
C GLU A 219 4.46 -28.73 -4.01
N VAL A 220 3.66 -28.36 -3.00
CA VAL A 220 3.23 -29.26 -1.90
C VAL A 220 2.62 -30.56 -2.43
N ARG A 221 1.86 -30.50 -3.53
CA ARG A 221 1.28 -31.71 -4.17
C ARG A 221 2.33 -32.70 -4.69
N ARG A 222 3.59 -32.29 -4.82
CA ARG A 222 4.71 -33.09 -5.31
C ARG A 222 5.66 -33.55 -4.19
N THR A 223 5.77 -32.79 -3.10
CA THR A 223 6.85 -32.95 -2.11
C THR A 223 6.41 -33.56 -0.78
N ALA A 224 5.12 -33.84 -0.57
CA ALA A 224 4.53 -34.31 0.69
C ALA A 224 4.80 -33.42 1.93
N LEU A 225 5.35 -32.22 1.71
CA LEU A 225 5.49 -31.15 2.70
C LEU A 225 4.23 -30.28 2.68
N GLN A 226 4.09 -29.38 3.65
CA GLN A 226 3.01 -28.41 3.72
C GLN A 226 3.50 -27.01 3.34
N ALA A 227 2.56 -26.07 3.18
CA ALA A 227 2.83 -24.65 3.05
C ALA A 227 1.95 -23.87 4.02
N ALA A 228 2.33 -22.65 4.39
CA ALA A 228 1.51 -21.78 5.21
C ALA A 228 1.41 -20.37 4.63
N VAL A 229 0.29 -19.72 4.94
CA VAL A 229 0.08 -18.31 4.67
C VAL A 229 -0.06 -17.60 6.01
N MET A 230 0.74 -16.56 6.20
CA MET A 230 0.65 -15.65 7.33
C MET A 230 0.09 -14.32 6.84
N PHE A 231 -0.96 -13.84 7.50
CA PHE A 231 -1.49 -12.49 7.32
C PHE A 231 -1.05 -11.65 8.52
N ILE A 232 -0.48 -10.49 8.26
CA ILE A 232 0.19 -9.66 9.26
C ILE A 232 -0.35 -8.24 9.13
N ASP A 233 -0.73 -7.65 10.25
CA ASP A 233 -1.16 -6.26 10.31
C ASP A 233 -0.36 -5.51 11.36
N VAL A 234 0.09 -4.31 11.00
CA VAL A 234 0.83 -3.43 11.90
C VAL A 234 -0.15 -2.77 12.86
N ASP A 235 -0.06 -3.15 14.14
CA ASP A 235 -1.00 -2.67 15.14
C ASP A 235 -0.90 -1.16 15.30
N ARG A 236 -2.06 -0.49 15.29
CA ARG A 236 -2.16 0.96 15.52
C ARG A 236 -1.38 1.79 14.49
N PHE A 237 -1.09 1.26 13.30
CA PHE A 237 -0.39 2.01 12.25
C PHE A 237 -1.07 3.34 11.92
N LYS A 238 -2.41 3.35 11.88
CA LYS A 238 -3.20 4.59 11.71
C LYS A 238 -2.82 5.65 12.76
N GLN A 239 -2.71 5.27 14.03
CA GLN A 239 -2.31 6.20 15.10
C GLN A 239 -0.91 6.77 14.89
N ILE A 240 0.01 6.00 14.31
CA ILE A 240 1.37 6.45 14.01
C ILE A 240 1.35 7.46 12.86
N ASN A 241 0.61 7.17 11.79
CA ASN A 241 0.38 8.11 10.68
C ASN A 241 -0.24 9.41 11.16
N ASP A 242 -1.24 9.31 12.02
CA ASP A 242 -1.98 10.44 12.57
C ASP A 242 -1.07 11.29 13.49
N SER A 243 -0.16 10.64 14.24
CA SER A 243 0.72 11.32 15.21
C SER A 243 1.98 11.94 14.58
N LEU A 244 2.54 11.34 13.54
CA LEU A 244 3.86 11.71 12.99
C LEU A 244 3.83 12.09 11.51
N GLY A 245 2.65 11.98 10.87
CA GLY A 245 2.44 12.22 9.45
C GLY A 245 2.80 11.01 8.58
N HIS A 246 2.28 11.03 7.36
CA HIS A 246 2.45 9.93 6.39
C HIS A 246 3.91 9.60 6.07
N ALA A 247 4.83 10.58 6.08
CA ALA A 247 6.25 10.32 5.84
C ALA A 247 6.86 9.40 6.92
N ALA A 248 6.43 9.54 8.18
CA ALA A 248 6.87 8.68 9.27
C ALA A 248 6.25 7.28 9.16
N GLY A 249 4.98 7.18 8.78
CA GLY A 249 4.35 5.90 8.47
C GLY A 249 5.00 5.18 7.30
N ASP A 250 5.41 5.92 6.27
CA ASP A 250 6.15 5.36 5.14
C ASP A 250 7.50 4.79 5.57
N HIS A 251 8.23 5.51 6.43
CA HIS A 251 9.47 5.01 7.04
C HIS A 251 9.24 3.78 7.91
N LEU A 252 8.17 3.80 8.71
CA LEU A 252 7.76 2.66 9.52
C LEU A 252 7.48 1.42 8.65
N LEU A 253 6.72 1.57 7.57
CA LEU A 253 6.40 0.46 6.68
C LEU A 253 7.64 -0.13 6.01
N ARG A 254 8.63 0.70 5.66
CA ARG A 254 9.93 0.22 5.17
C ARG A 254 10.69 -0.56 6.25
N ALA A 255 10.74 -0.04 7.47
CA ALA A 255 11.40 -0.74 8.58
C ALA A 255 10.72 -2.07 8.92
N VAL A 256 9.38 -2.13 8.92
CA VAL A 256 8.61 -3.36 9.10
C VAL A 256 8.92 -4.34 7.95
N ALA A 257 8.95 -3.87 6.71
CA ALA A 257 9.28 -4.71 5.56
C ALA A 257 10.67 -5.34 5.70
N GLU A 258 11.68 -4.55 6.06
CA GLU A 258 13.05 -5.04 6.30
C GLU A 258 13.12 -6.06 7.44
N GLN A 259 12.45 -5.79 8.56
CA GLN A 259 12.42 -6.72 9.69
C GLN A 259 11.71 -8.03 9.32
N LEU A 260 10.61 -7.99 8.56
CA LEU A 260 9.91 -9.18 8.08
C LEU A 260 10.80 -10.01 7.13
N GLN A 261 11.51 -9.36 6.20
CA GLN A 261 12.46 -10.04 5.30
C GLN A 261 13.58 -10.74 6.08
N GLN A 262 14.14 -10.10 7.10
CA GLN A 262 15.17 -10.70 7.95
C GLN A 262 14.65 -11.89 8.78
N CYS A 263 13.35 -11.91 9.06
CA CYS A 263 12.69 -13.01 9.78
C CYS A 263 12.28 -14.16 8.85
N ALA A 264 12.21 -13.94 7.55
CA ALA A 264 11.85 -14.95 6.55
C ALA A 264 13.09 -15.70 6.03
N ARG A 265 12.91 -16.90 5.50
CA ARG A 265 13.98 -17.65 4.80
C ARG A 265 14.02 -17.21 3.34
N ASP A 266 15.12 -17.47 2.64
CA ASP A 266 15.24 -17.15 1.20
C ASP A 266 14.18 -17.84 0.31
N CYS A 267 13.63 -18.97 0.76
CA CYS A 267 12.54 -19.67 0.08
C CYS A 267 11.15 -19.12 0.40
N ASP A 268 11.01 -18.32 1.46
CA ASP A 268 9.74 -17.75 1.88
C ASP A 268 9.50 -16.43 1.13
N THR A 269 8.25 -16.13 0.82
CA THR A 269 7.90 -14.86 0.15
C THR A 269 7.26 -13.90 1.15
N VAL A 270 7.90 -12.75 1.40
CA VAL A 270 7.30 -11.62 2.11
C VAL A 270 6.67 -10.66 1.11
N ALA A 271 5.47 -10.16 1.38
CA ALA A 271 4.72 -9.27 0.51
C ALA A 271 4.02 -8.16 1.29
N ARG A 272 3.74 -7.03 0.63
CA ARG A 272 2.83 -5.99 1.13
C ARG A 272 1.53 -6.02 0.33
N LEU A 273 0.41 -6.11 1.03
CA LEU A 273 -0.90 -6.34 0.43
C LEU A 273 -1.67 -5.03 0.22
N GLY A 274 -1.38 -4.03 1.04
CA GLY A 274 -1.91 -2.67 0.97
C GLY A 274 -1.97 -2.05 2.37
N GLY A 275 -1.90 -0.72 2.48
CA GLY A 275 -1.94 -0.05 3.79
C GLY A 275 -0.85 -0.55 4.74
N ASP A 276 -1.26 -1.06 5.89
CA ASP A 276 -0.49 -1.69 6.97
C ASP A 276 -0.48 -3.24 6.93
N GLU A 277 -1.03 -3.84 5.86
CA GLU A 277 -1.14 -5.28 5.73
C GLU A 277 0.06 -5.88 4.97
N PHE A 278 0.65 -6.91 5.56
CA PHE A 278 1.71 -7.73 5.01
C PHE A 278 1.29 -9.20 4.95
N GLY A 279 1.93 -9.95 4.06
CA GLY A 279 1.71 -11.37 3.90
C GLY A 279 3.03 -12.13 3.84
N ILE A 280 3.07 -13.33 4.39
CA ILE A 280 4.20 -14.26 4.20
C ILE A 280 3.69 -15.60 3.68
N VAL A 281 4.29 -16.09 2.60
CA VAL A 281 4.15 -17.48 2.15
C VAL A 281 5.34 -18.25 2.70
N VAL A 282 5.08 -19.23 3.56
CA VAL A 282 6.10 -20.12 4.11
C VAL A 282 6.02 -21.45 3.38
N GLU A 283 7.11 -21.84 2.74
CA GLU A 283 7.17 -23.05 1.92
C GLU A 283 7.91 -24.18 2.66
N ASN A 284 7.67 -25.42 2.24
CA ASN A 284 8.42 -26.60 2.70
C ASN A 284 8.40 -26.84 4.22
N ILE A 285 7.24 -26.64 4.85
CA ILE A 285 7.05 -26.88 6.29
C ILE A 285 6.60 -28.32 6.59
N ARG A 286 6.92 -28.81 7.79
CA ARG A 286 6.51 -30.14 8.27
C ARG A 286 5.25 -30.11 9.11
N GLY A 287 4.90 -28.95 9.66
CA GLY A 287 3.72 -28.73 10.49
C GLY A 287 3.67 -27.31 11.05
N VAL A 288 2.65 -27.03 11.85
CA VAL A 288 2.38 -25.69 12.40
C VAL A 288 3.53 -25.12 13.24
N GLU A 289 4.31 -25.98 13.90
CA GLU A 289 5.42 -25.54 14.76
C GLU A 289 6.51 -24.79 13.98
N ASP A 290 6.77 -25.18 12.73
CA ASP A 290 7.75 -24.48 11.88
C ASP A 290 7.32 -23.04 11.59
N VAL A 291 6.00 -22.82 11.47
CA VAL A 291 5.40 -21.51 11.20
C VAL A 291 5.29 -20.69 12.48
N ASN A 292 4.93 -21.33 13.60
CA ASN A 292 4.90 -20.71 14.92
C ASN A 292 6.29 -20.16 15.31
N ALA A 293 7.36 -20.87 14.97
CA ALA A 293 8.73 -20.40 15.20
C ALA A 293 9.05 -19.13 14.39
N ILE A 294 8.60 -19.05 13.14
CA ILE A 294 8.75 -17.84 12.31
C ILE A 294 7.91 -16.71 12.88
N ALA A 295 6.66 -16.98 13.26
CA ALA A 295 5.76 -15.99 13.85
C ALA A 295 6.30 -15.42 15.17
N GLY A 296 6.80 -16.29 16.06
CA GLY A 296 7.44 -15.87 17.31
C GLY A 296 8.67 -14.99 17.06
N ARG A 297 9.52 -15.38 16.10
CA ARG A 297 10.68 -14.56 15.69
C ARG A 297 10.27 -13.20 15.14
N ILE A 298 9.18 -13.13 14.38
CA ILE A 298 8.63 -11.86 13.89
C ILE A 298 8.19 -10.99 15.08
N ILE A 299 7.41 -11.54 16.01
CA ILE A 299 6.97 -10.80 17.21
C ILE A 299 8.16 -10.28 18.02
N GLU A 300 9.19 -11.10 18.25
CA GLU A 300 10.41 -10.70 18.94
C GLU A 300 11.21 -9.62 18.18
N SER A 301 11.25 -9.70 16.86
CA SER A 301 11.93 -8.71 16.02
C SER A 301 11.22 -7.37 16.07
N MET A 302 9.89 -7.37 15.99
CA MET A 302 9.05 -6.16 16.05
C MET A 302 9.11 -5.47 17.42
N ALA A 303 9.41 -6.22 18.48
CA ALA A 303 9.63 -5.66 19.81
C ALA A 303 10.89 -4.79 19.93
N LYS A 304 11.79 -4.81 18.93
CA LYS A 304 12.94 -3.90 18.87
C LYS A 304 12.47 -2.52 18.43
N SER A 305 13.03 -1.47 19.04
CA SER A 305 12.69 -0.11 18.64
C SER A 305 13.14 0.20 17.21
N VAL A 306 12.30 0.93 16.49
CA VAL A 306 12.61 1.49 15.17
C VAL A 306 12.84 2.98 15.33
N LEU A 307 13.94 3.48 14.78
CA LEU A 307 14.25 4.91 14.81
C LEU A 307 13.54 5.62 13.65
N ILE A 308 12.63 6.54 13.96
CA ILE A 308 11.92 7.37 12.99
C ILE A 308 12.08 8.83 13.42
N ALA A 309 12.67 9.67 12.56
CA ALA A 309 12.94 11.08 12.84
C ALA A 309 13.63 11.31 14.20
N ASP A 310 14.70 10.56 14.46
CA ASP A 310 15.51 10.60 15.70
C ASP A 310 14.73 10.23 16.98
N ARG A 311 13.62 9.50 16.86
CA ARG A 311 12.83 8.97 17.97
C ARG A 311 12.65 7.46 17.85
N GLU A 312 12.71 6.77 18.99
CA GLU A 312 12.49 5.32 19.05
C GLU A 312 11.01 4.97 19.20
N PHE A 313 10.52 4.08 18.35
CA PHE A 313 9.16 3.56 18.36
C PHE A 313 9.15 2.06 18.57
N PHE A 314 8.25 1.59 19.45
CA PHE A 314 7.95 0.19 19.60
C PHE A 314 6.68 -0.12 18.81
N ILE A 315 6.79 -1.08 17.90
CA ILE A 315 5.69 -1.46 17.02
C ILE A 315 5.30 -2.89 17.36
N THR A 316 4.02 -3.17 17.29
CA THR A 316 3.53 -4.54 17.44
C THR A 316 2.79 -4.94 16.19
N VAL A 317 2.68 -6.26 15.98
CA VAL A 317 1.93 -6.81 14.86
C VAL A 317 0.97 -7.88 15.34
N SER A 318 -0.17 -7.98 14.66
CA SER A 318 -1.10 -9.09 14.83
C SER A 318 -0.96 -10.04 13.64
N ILE A 319 -0.79 -11.33 13.92
CA ILE A 319 -0.49 -12.35 12.90
C ILE A 319 -1.54 -13.47 12.92
N GLY A 320 -2.13 -13.76 11.76
CA GLY A 320 -2.98 -14.93 11.55
C GLY A 320 -2.34 -15.92 10.59
N ILE A 321 -2.47 -17.21 10.87
CA ILE A 321 -1.78 -18.27 10.13
C ILE A 321 -2.81 -19.28 9.60
N ALA A 322 -2.69 -19.69 8.34
CA ALA A 322 -3.44 -20.80 7.75
C ALA A 322 -2.50 -21.77 7.02
N LEU A 323 -2.78 -23.07 7.14
CA LEU A 323 -1.97 -24.17 6.63
C LEU A 323 -2.60 -24.81 5.39
N TYR A 324 -1.79 -25.06 4.38
CA TYR A 324 -2.16 -25.84 3.20
C TYR A 324 -1.49 -27.23 3.23
N PRO A 325 -2.24 -28.31 2.94
CA PRO A 325 -3.66 -28.36 2.57
C PRO A 325 -4.62 -28.55 3.77
N GLN A 326 -4.12 -28.45 5.01
CA GLN A 326 -4.87 -28.81 6.21
C GLN A 326 -6.10 -27.94 6.45
N ASP A 327 -5.93 -26.61 6.37
CA ASP A 327 -6.99 -25.66 6.69
C ASP A 327 -7.86 -25.41 5.48
N ASP A 328 -7.30 -25.22 4.28
CA ASP A 328 -8.05 -25.12 3.02
C ASP A 328 -7.25 -25.62 1.81
N ALA A 329 -7.94 -26.01 0.75
CA ALA A 329 -7.34 -26.44 -0.51
C ALA A 329 -7.31 -25.33 -1.59
N SER A 330 -7.96 -24.20 -1.33
CA SER A 330 -8.06 -23.04 -2.22
C SER A 330 -7.24 -21.86 -1.69
N VAL A 331 -6.64 -21.07 -2.59
CA VAL A 331 -5.87 -19.88 -2.24
C VAL A 331 -6.74 -18.86 -1.50
N SER A 332 -7.97 -18.63 -1.97
CA SER A 332 -8.92 -17.73 -1.34
C SER A 332 -9.33 -18.21 0.06
N GLY A 333 -9.59 -19.51 0.24
CA GLY A 333 -9.93 -20.07 1.54
C GLY A 333 -8.80 -19.98 2.56
N LEU A 334 -7.54 -20.17 2.13
CA LEU A 334 -6.36 -19.97 2.99
C LEU A 334 -6.24 -18.52 3.46
N LEU A 335 -6.40 -17.56 2.55
CA LEU A 335 -6.34 -16.14 2.89
C LEU A 335 -7.43 -15.75 3.89
N ASN A 336 -8.66 -16.18 3.65
CA ASN A 336 -9.78 -15.89 4.53
C ASN A 336 -9.59 -16.48 5.94
N LYS A 337 -9.00 -17.68 6.03
CA LYS A 337 -8.69 -18.33 7.31
C LYS A 337 -7.54 -17.66 8.05
N ALA A 338 -6.50 -17.24 7.33
CA ALA A 338 -5.39 -16.49 7.91
C ALA A 338 -5.88 -15.12 8.42
N ASP A 339 -6.69 -14.41 7.65
CA ASP A 339 -7.29 -13.13 8.06
C ASP A 339 -8.19 -13.29 9.29
N ALA A 340 -9.08 -14.30 9.31
CA ALA A 340 -9.91 -14.61 10.47
C ALA A 340 -9.08 -14.88 11.75
N ALA A 341 -7.99 -15.65 11.61
CA ALA A 341 -7.09 -15.91 12.72
C ALA A 341 -6.39 -14.63 13.23
N MET A 342 -5.96 -13.75 12.31
CA MET A 342 -5.35 -12.46 12.64
C MET A 342 -6.34 -11.56 13.36
N TYR A 343 -7.58 -11.48 12.88
CA TYR A 343 -8.62 -10.69 13.51
C TYR A 343 -8.90 -11.16 14.94
N CYS A 344 -8.89 -12.47 15.17
CA CYS A 344 -8.97 -13.02 16.52
C CYS A 344 -7.79 -12.60 17.41
N VAL A 345 -6.57 -12.46 16.89
CA VAL A 345 -5.44 -11.88 17.65
C VAL A 345 -5.75 -10.42 18.01
N LYS A 346 -6.20 -9.62 17.05
CA LYS A 346 -6.56 -8.21 17.28
C LYS A 346 -7.63 -8.06 18.37
N ALA A 347 -8.66 -8.91 18.33
CA ALA A 347 -9.74 -8.91 19.31
C ALA A 347 -9.29 -9.35 20.73
N ASN A 348 -8.23 -10.15 20.82
CA ASN A 348 -7.71 -10.69 22.09
C ASN A 348 -6.49 -9.92 22.63
N GLY A 349 -6.33 -8.65 22.24
CA GLY A 349 -5.31 -7.77 22.83
C GLY A 349 -4.15 -7.39 21.90
N ARG A 350 -4.14 -7.86 20.65
CA ARG A 350 -3.09 -7.59 19.63
C ARG A 350 -1.73 -8.17 20.03
N ASN A 351 -0.66 -7.80 19.30
CA ASN A 351 0.72 -8.21 19.56
C ASN A 351 0.90 -9.71 19.79
N GLY A 352 0.60 -10.51 18.77
CA GLY A 352 0.68 -11.95 18.89
C GLY A 352 0.40 -12.65 17.58
N TYR A 353 0.33 -13.97 17.65
CA TYR A 353 0.00 -14.79 16.50
C TYR A 353 -0.97 -15.90 16.88
N ARG A 354 -1.77 -16.33 15.91
CA ARG A 354 -2.66 -17.49 16.07
C ARG A 354 -2.79 -18.25 14.75
N ALA A 355 -2.69 -19.57 14.84
CA ALA A 355 -3.09 -20.46 13.75
C ALA A 355 -4.60 -20.60 13.71
N TYR A 356 -5.15 -20.72 12.51
CA TYR A 356 -6.56 -20.96 12.31
C TYR A 356 -6.96 -22.28 13.00
N GLU A 357 -8.06 -22.23 13.75
CA GLU A 357 -8.68 -23.41 14.36
C GLU A 357 -10.11 -23.55 13.84
N PRO A 358 -10.58 -24.78 13.53
CA PRO A 358 -11.96 -25.01 13.12
C PRO A 358 -12.96 -24.49 14.16
N GLY A 359 -13.82 -23.54 13.76
CA GLY A 359 -14.75 -22.85 14.65
C GLY A 359 -14.40 -21.39 14.92
N LEU A 360 -13.20 -20.92 14.54
CA LEU A 360 -13.02 -19.51 14.24
C LEU A 360 -13.93 -19.16 13.05
N SER A 361 -14.82 -18.18 13.22
CA SER A 361 -15.65 -17.69 12.11
C SER A 361 -14.74 -17.23 10.97
N THR A 362 -14.82 -17.93 9.84
CA THR A 362 -14.11 -17.62 8.58
C THR A 362 -14.79 -16.51 7.80
N ASP A 363 -15.53 -15.61 8.45
CA ASP A 363 -16.26 -14.53 7.79
C ASP A 363 -15.34 -13.37 7.37
N ALA A 364 -14.12 -13.70 6.93
CA ALA A 364 -13.32 -12.85 6.06
C ALA A 364 -13.97 -12.87 4.67
N VAL A 365 -14.71 -11.80 4.45
CA VAL A 365 -15.67 -11.55 3.37
C VAL A 365 -15.03 -11.59 1.98
N ASP A 366 -15.59 -12.38 1.08
CA ASP A 366 -15.42 -12.17 -0.37
C ASP A 366 -16.14 -10.85 -0.72
N ASN A 367 -15.40 -9.75 -0.91
CA ASN A 367 -15.95 -8.39 -1.04
C ASN A 367 -17.07 -8.27 -2.08
N LEU A 368 -17.02 -9.07 -3.15
CA LEU A 368 -18.06 -9.09 -4.19
C LEU A 368 -19.37 -9.76 -3.71
N SER A 369 -19.25 -10.79 -2.85
CA SER A 369 -20.40 -11.43 -2.20
C SER A 369 -21.06 -10.46 -1.23
N VAL A 370 -20.27 -9.76 -0.42
CA VAL A 370 -20.82 -8.81 0.56
C VAL A 370 -21.42 -7.58 -0.05
N GLU A 371 -20.89 -7.04 -1.15
CA GLU A 371 -21.60 -5.95 -1.84
C GLU A 371 -23.03 -6.40 -2.25
N THR A 372 -23.13 -7.57 -2.88
CA THR A 372 -24.40 -8.11 -3.39
C THR A 372 -25.34 -8.44 -2.22
N GLU A 373 -24.82 -9.08 -1.18
CA GLU A 373 -25.56 -9.44 0.04
C GLU A 373 -26.01 -8.16 0.79
N LEU A 374 -25.15 -7.15 0.93
CA LEU A 374 -25.46 -5.90 1.63
C LEU A 374 -26.52 -5.08 0.89
N ARG A 375 -26.46 -5.02 -0.44
CA ARG A 375 -27.51 -4.39 -1.26
C ARG A 375 -28.86 -5.06 -1.04
N ASN A 376 -28.89 -6.39 -0.91
CA ASN A 376 -30.11 -7.13 -0.55
C ASN A 376 -30.52 -6.88 0.90
N ALA A 377 -29.58 -6.82 1.84
CA ALA A 377 -29.83 -6.64 3.27
C ALA A 377 -30.55 -5.33 3.58
N ILE A 378 -30.19 -4.24 2.89
CA ILE A 378 -30.87 -2.93 2.98
C ILE A 378 -32.36 -3.05 2.59
N ALA A 379 -32.69 -3.94 1.65
CA ALA A 379 -34.05 -4.15 1.16
C ALA A 379 -34.84 -5.24 1.91
N ARG A 380 -34.18 -6.13 2.67
CA ARG A 380 -34.77 -7.37 3.22
C ARG A 380 -34.89 -7.40 4.75
N ASP A 381 -34.90 -6.24 5.40
CA ASP A 381 -34.97 -6.13 6.88
C ASP A 381 -33.92 -7.01 7.58
N GLU A 382 -32.71 -7.08 7.04
CA GLU A 382 -31.58 -7.82 7.64
C GLU A 382 -30.69 -6.90 8.50
N LEU A 383 -30.87 -5.59 8.41
CA LEU A 383 -30.14 -4.62 9.22
C LEU A 383 -30.86 -4.38 10.55
N ARG A 384 -30.07 -4.19 11.62
CA ARG A 384 -30.55 -3.89 12.97
C ARG A 384 -29.76 -2.72 13.53
N LEU A 385 -30.38 -1.94 14.41
CA LEU A 385 -29.69 -0.94 15.20
C LEU A 385 -29.50 -1.45 16.62
N TYR A 386 -28.27 -1.36 17.08
CA TYR A 386 -27.90 -1.52 18.48
C TYR A 386 -27.61 -0.13 19.04
N TYR A 387 -27.82 0.05 20.33
CA TYR A 387 -27.77 1.34 20.98
C TYR A 387 -26.78 1.27 22.13
N GLN A 388 -25.87 2.24 22.19
CA GLN A 388 -24.94 2.38 23.30
C GLN A 388 -25.30 3.63 24.11
N PRO A 389 -25.48 3.52 25.44
CA PRO A 389 -25.86 4.67 26.27
C PRO A 389 -24.71 5.66 26.44
N GLN A 390 -25.06 6.95 26.40
CA GLN A 390 -24.22 8.08 26.77
C GLN A 390 -24.69 8.61 28.11
N VAL A 391 -23.75 8.82 29.05
CA VAL A 391 -24.04 9.18 30.44
C VAL A 391 -23.43 10.53 30.76
N ASP A 392 -24.21 11.43 31.37
CA ASP A 392 -23.70 12.68 31.92
C ASP A 392 -22.93 12.41 33.22
N LEU A 393 -21.71 12.92 33.29
CA LEU A 393 -20.80 12.64 34.41
C LEU A 393 -21.26 13.27 35.72
N LYS A 394 -22.02 14.37 35.68
CA LYS A 394 -22.44 15.11 36.88
C LYS A 394 -23.64 14.45 37.55
N SER A 395 -24.61 14.03 36.75
CA SER A 395 -25.88 13.45 37.22
C SER A 395 -25.86 11.93 37.26
N GLY A 396 -24.92 11.29 36.55
CA GLY A 396 -24.90 9.83 36.36
C GLY A 396 -26.08 9.31 35.55
N ARG A 397 -26.83 10.19 34.89
CA ARG A 397 -28.03 9.83 34.12
C ARG A 397 -27.67 9.67 32.65
N MET A 398 -28.36 8.74 32.00
CA MET A 398 -28.31 8.61 30.55
C MET A 398 -28.91 9.85 29.90
N THR A 399 -28.17 10.51 29.01
CA THR A 399 -28.55 11.72 28.30
C THR A 399 -28.80 11.48 26.81
N GLY A 400 -28.19 10.43 26.27
CA GLY A 400 -28.32 10.07 24.87
C GLY A 400 -27.98 8.61 24.63
N VAL A 401 -28.11 8.21 23.37
CA VAL A 401 -27.68 6.91 22.86
C VAL A 401 -27.04 7.09 21.50
N GLU A 402 -25.98 6.34 21.24
CA GLU A 402 -25.43 6.22 19.89
C GLU A 402 -26.07 5.02 19.17
N ALA A 403 -26.59 5.25 17.98
CA ALA A 403 -27.19 4.23 17.13
C ALA A 403 -26.14 3.59 16.22
N LEU A 404 -25.81 2.33 16.52
CA LEU A 404 -24.77 1.56 15.88
C LEU A 404 -25.38 0.46 15.01
N VAL A 405 -25.15 0.52 13.70
CA VAL A 405 -25.68 -0.47 12.77
C VAL A 405 -25.06 -1.85 12.99
N ARG A 406 -25.86 -2.89 12.82
CA ARG A 406 -25.45 -4.30 12.80
C ARG A 406 -26.16 -4.98 11.65
N TRP A 407 -25.50 -5.98 11.06
CA TRP A 407 -26.10 -6.76 9.99
C TRP A 407 -26.41 -8.16 10.48
N GLN A 408 -27.69 -8.49 10.60
CA GLN A 408 -28.18 -9.83 10.91
C GLN A 408 -28.17 -10.68 9.63
N HIS A 409 -26.98 -11.15 9.24
CA HIS A 409 -26.81 -11.97 8.06
C HIS A 409 -27.47 -13.35 8.24
N PRO A 410 -28.24 -13.85 7.25
CA PRO A 410 -29.00 -15.10 7.39
C PRO A 410 -28.10 -16.33 7.60
N ALA A 411 -26.88 -16.32 7.06
CA ALA A 411 -25.93 -17.43 7.19
C ALA A 411 -24.79 -17.16 8.21
N ARG A 412 -24.46 -15.89 8.48
CA ARG A 412 -23.25 -15.50 9.24
C ARG A 412 -23.58 -14.92 10.62
N GLY A 413 -24.87 -14.82 10.97
CA GLY A 413 -25.29 -14.23 12.22
C GLY A 413 -25.07 -12.72 12.25
N LEU A 414 -24.79 -12.17 13.43
CA LEU A 414 -24.71 -10.73 13.64
C LEU A 414 -23.30 -10.20 13.32
N LEU A 415 -23.18 -9.46 12.21
CA LEU A 415 -21.94 -8.87 11.75
C LEU A 415 -21.76 -7.44 12.29
N SER A 416 -20.52 -7.12 12.68
CA SER A 416 -20.09 -5.79 13.12
C SER A 416 -19.84 -4.85 11.92
N PRO A 417 -20.06 -3.53 12.06
CA PRO A 417 -19.76 -2.53 11.03
C PRO A 417 -18.40 -2.68 10.34
N ALA A 418 -17.37 -3.08 11.09
CA ALA A 418 -16.02 -3.27 10.55
C ALA A 418 -15.95 -4.25 9.36
N HIS A 419 -16.92 -5.18 9.26
CA HIS A 419 -16.94 -6.18 8.18
C HIS A 419 -17.58 -5.67 6.88
N PHE A 420 -18.45 -4.65 6.94
CA PHE A 420 -19.26 -4.27 5.77
C PHE A 420 -19.26 -2.76 5.46
N ILE A 421 -18.89 -1.88 6.41
CA ILE A 421 -18.76 -0.44 6.13
C ILE A 421 -17.69 -0.15 5.09
N PRO A 422 -16.47 -0.75 5.12
CA PRO A 422 -15.48 -0.51 4.08
C PRO A 422 -15.98 -0.90 2.69
N VAL A 423 -16.71 -2.02 2.59
CA VAL A 423 -17.33 -2.47 1.33
C VAL A 423 -18.44 -1.51 0.91
N ALA A 424 -19.26 -1.02 1.84
CA ALA A 424 -20.32 -0.06 1.58
C ALA A 424 -19.77 1.27 1.05
N GLU A 425 -18.62 1.74 1.57
CA GLU A 425 -17.96 2.95 1.10
C GLU A 425 -17.38 2.76 -0.31
N GLN A 426 -16.64 1.67 -0.53
CA GLN A 426 -16.06 1.36 -1.85
C GLN A 426 -17.14 1.19 -2.94
N SER A 427 -18.27 0.57 -2.60
CA SER A 427 -19.40 0.33 -3.51
C SER A 427 -20.44 1.46 -3.55
N HIS A 428 -20.22 2.56 -2.81
CA HIS A 428 -21.16 3.68 -2.64
C HIS A 428 -22.51 3.32 -1.98
N LEU A 429 -22.71 2.07 -1.54
CA LEU A 429 -23.88 1.64 -0.77
C LEU A 429 -23.97 2.32 0.60
N ILE A 430 -22.89 2.93 1.09
CA ILE A 430 -22.86 3.67 2.35
C ILE A 430 -23.91 4.79 2.41
N VAL A 431 -24.26 5.38 1.26
CA VAL A 431 -25.28 6.43 1.18
C VAL A 431 -26.67 5.87 1.49
N ASP A 432 -27.04 4.77 0.82
CA ASP A 432 -28.33 4.11 1.04
C ASP A 432 -28.44 3.51 2.44
N LEU A 433 -27.35 2.88 2.91
CA LEU A 433 -27.22 2.38 4.27
C LEU A 433 -27.39 3.50 5.30
N GLY A 434 -26.73 4.65 5.10
CA GLY A 434 -26.81 5.79 6.02
C GLY A 434 -28.22 6.35 6.12
N TYR A 435 -28.98 6.44 5.02
CA TYR A 435 -30.38 6.86 5.08
C TYR A 435 -31.29 5.82 5.73
N TRP A 436 -31.02 4.53 5.53
CA TRP A 436 -31.71 3.46 6.26
C TRP A 436 -31.49 3.60 7.77
N VAL A 437 -30.24 3.81 8.20
CA VAL A 437 -29.87 3.98 9.62
C VAL A 437 -30.57 5.20 10.22
N LEU A 438 -30.50 6.37 9.57
CA LEU A 438 -31.18 7.59 10.03
C LEU A 438 -32.68 7.38 10.20
N THR A 439 -33.32 6.75 9.22
CA THR A 439 -34.77 6.48 9.25
C THR A 439 -35.13 5.53 10.40
N ALA A 440 -34.36 4.45 10.57
CA ALA A 440 -34.57 3.47 11.62
C ALA A 440 -34.36 4.08 13.02
N ALA A 441 -33.33 4.92 13.20
CA ALA A 441 -33.05 5.62 14.44
C ALA A 441 -34.19 6.57 14.82
N CYS A 442 -34.67 7.37 13.87
CA CYS A 442 -35.81 8.29 14.10
C CYS A 442 -37.09 7.54 14.45
N ARG A 443 -37.37 6.41 13.78
CA ARG A 443 -38.52 5.55 14.11
C ARG A 443 -38.40 4.95 15.50
N GLN A 444 -37.22 4.47 15.87
CA GLN A 444 -36.98 3.89 17.19
C GLN A 444 -37.18 4.94 18.29
N TYR A 445 -36.70 6.17 18.08
CA TYR A 445 -36.94 7.28 19.01
C TYR A 445 -38.44 7.49 19.26
N LYS A 446 -39.26 7.50 18.21
CA LYS A 446 -40.72 7.63 18.34
C LYS A 446 -41.35 6.43 19.05
N ALA A 447 -40.83 5.24 18.83
CA ALA A 447 -41.29 4.04 19.54
C ALA A 447 -41.01 4.15 21.04
N TRP A 448 -39.83 4.64 21.45
CA TRP A 448 -39.52 4.89 22.85
C TRP A 448 -40.43 5.95 23.48
N LEU A 449 -40.69 7.06 22.79
CA LEU A 449 -41.63 8.08 23.26
C LEU A 449 -43.06 7.52 23.41
N GLY A 450 -43.53 6.75 22.42
CA GLY A 450 -44.85 6.10 22.45
C GLY A 450 -44.98 5.09 23.60
N ALA A 451 -43.87 4.47 24.01
CA ALA A 451 -43.78 3.59 25.18
C ALA A 451 -43.63 4.35 26.52
N GLY A 452 -43.75 5.69 26.53
CA GLY A 452 -43.67 6.52 27.73
C GLY A 452 -42.26 6.67 28.30
N LYS A 453 -41.21 6.39 27.52
CA LYS A 453 -39.82 6.59 27.95
C LYS A 453 -39.45 8.07 27.89
N ALA A 454 -38.51 8.48 28.74
CA ALA A 454 -38.00 9.85 28.74
C ALA A 454 -37.33 10.18 27.39
N PRO A 455 -37.47 11.41 26.89
CA PRO A 455 -36.82 11.81 25.65
C PRO A 455 -35.30 11.85 25.84
N LEU A 456 -34.56 11.27 24.88
CA LEU A 456 -33.10 11.23 24.85
C LEU A 456 -32.60 11.66 23.49
N LYS A 457 -31.37 12.19 23.44
CA LYS A 457 -30.69 12.38 22.15
C LYS A 457 -30.35 11.03 21.53
N VAL A 458 -30.49 10.92 20.21
CA VAL A 458 -30.07 9.76 19.42
C VAL A 458 -29.02 10.24 18.44
N SER A 459 -27.78 9.78 18.64
CA SER A 459 -26.64 10.12 17.81
C SER A 459 -26.47 9.10 16.69
N VAL A 460 -26.24 9.60 15.47
CA VAL A 460 -26.08 8.78 14.26
C VAL A 460 -24.84 9.23 13.52
N ASN A 461 -23.91 8.29 13.30
CA ASN A 461 -22.73 8.48 12.47
C ASN A 461 -23.09 8.77 11.00
N VAL A 462 -22.44 9.77 10.42
CA VAL A 462 -22.60 10.17 9.02
C VAL A 462 -21.28 10.01 8.27
N SER A 463 -21.29 9.21 7.20
CA SER A 463 -20.11 9.04 6.35
C SER A 463 -19.82 10.29 5.50
N THR A 464 -18.55 10.47 5.12
CA THR A 464 -18.12 11.56 4.24
C THR A 464 -18.85 11.53 2.90
N LEU A 465 -19.02 10.35 2.29
CA LEU A 465 -19.72 10.19 1.00
C LEU A 465 -21.22 10.53 1.09
N GLN A 466 -21.86 10.26 2.23
CA GLN A 466 -23.25 10.64 2.48
C GLN A 466 -23.38 12.15 2.68
N PHE A 467 -22.49 12.77 3.47
CA PHE A 467 -22.51 14.21 3.72
C PHE A 467 -22.27 15.04 2.45
N GLN A 468 -21.43 14.53 1.53
CA GLN A 468 -21.15 15.17 0.25
C GLN A 468 -22.34 15.19 -0.73
N GLN A 469 -23.41 14.44 -0.47
CA GLN A 469 -24.58 14.44 -1.36
C GLN A 469 -25.23 15.83 -1.38
N PRO A 470 -25.46 16.44 -2.56
CA PRO A 470 -26.05 17.78 -2.67
C PRO A 470 -27.45 17.92 -2.07
N ASP A 471 -28.16 16.81 -1.86
CA ASP A 471 -29.49 16.74 -1.28
C ASP A 471 -29.50 16.23 0.17
N PHE A 472 -28.34 16.06 0.82
CA PHE A 472 -28.23 15.48 2.16
C PHE A 472 -29.13 16.17 3.19
N SER A 473 -29.01 17.49 3.35
CA SER A 473 -29.83 18.26 4.32
C SER A 473 -31.33 18.14 4.05
N ARG A 474 -31.74 18.17 2.78
CA ARG A 474 -33.14 17.97 2.37
C ARG A 474 -33.65 16.57 2.66
N ARG A 475 -32.81 15.55 2.49
CA ARG A 475 -33.17 14.17 2.84
C ARG A 475 -33.30 13.97 4.34
N VAL A 476 -32.40 14.55 5.14
CA VAL A 476 -32.51 14.55 6.61
C VAL A 476 -33.81 15.22 7.04
N GLN A 477 -34.13 16.40 6.51
CA GLN A 477 -35.40 17.09 6.77
C GLN A 477 -36.60 16.18 6.47
N ARG A 478 -36.61 15.55 5.29
CA ARG A 478 -37.69 14.66 4.90
C ARG A 478 -37.86 13.48 5.84
N ILE A 479 -36.77 12.85 6.29
CA ILE A 479 -36.82 11.74 7.25
C ILE A 479 -37.41 12.18 8.58
N ILE A 480 -37.00 13.35 9.08
CA ILE A 480 -37.53 13.95 10.31
C ILE A 480 -39.04 14.19 10.17
N GLU A 481 -39.48 14.79 9.06
CA GLU A 481 -40.89 15.05 8.76
C GLU A 481 -41.73 13.76 8.64
N GLU A 482 -41.21 12.75 7.94
CA GLU A 482 -41.88 11.46 7.73
C GLU A 482 -42.01 10.63 9.03
N THR A 483 -41.03 10.73 9.92
CA THR A 483 -41.03 10.02 11.20
C THR A 483 -41.71 10.82 12.32
N GLY A 484 -41.79 12.15 12.18
CA GLY A 484 -42.28 13.06 13.21
C GLY A 484 -41.37 13.12 14.45
N MET A 485 -40.08 12.84 14.28
CA MET A 485 -39.06 13.06 15.31
C MET A 485 -38.88 14.56 15.53
N ASP A 486 -38.73 14.99 16.79
CA ASP A 486 -38.34 16.38 17.07
C ASP A 486 -36.83 16.51 16.78
N PRO A 487 -36.41 17.40 15.85
CA PRO A 487 -35.02 17.55 15.44
C PRO A 487 -34.04 17.74 16.58
N VAL A 488 -34.45 18.36 17.70
CA VAL A 488 -33.56 18.66 18.82
C VAL A 488 -32.95 17.40 19.47
N TYR A 489 -33.60 16.25 19.28
CA TYR A 489 -33.14 14.95 19.79
C TYR A 489 -32.34 14.15 18.77
N LEU A 490 -32.19 14.62 17.53
CA LEU A 490 -31.31 13.99 16.55
C LEU A 490 -29.95 14.67 16.61
N GLU A 491 -28.91 13.87 16.82
CA GLU A 491 -27.52 14.32 16.76
C GLU A 491 -26.82 13.61 15.60
N LEU A 492 -26.18 14.38 14.73
CA LEU A 492 -25.39 13.83 13.62
C LEU A 492 -23.92 13.91 13.98
N GLU A 493 -23.26 12.76 13.96
CA GLU A 493 -21.84 12.62 14.24
C GLU A 493 -21.05 12.66 12.94
N LEU A 494 -20.10 13.58 12.87
CA LEU A 494 -19.29 13.87 11.69
C LEU A 494 -17.83 13.74 12.06
N THR A 495 -17.04 13.02 11.25
CA THR A 495 -15.60 12.96 11.46
C THR A 495 -14.93 14.27 11.04
N GLU A 496 -13.75 14.54 11.62
CA GLU A 496 -12.97 15.75 11.32
C GLU A 496 -12.64 15.91 9.82
N SER A 497 -12.42 14.79 9.12
CA SER A 497 -12.10 14.79 7.69
C SER A 497 -13.19 15.45 6.83
N ILE A 498 -14.46 15.31 7.22
CA ILE A 498 -15.60 15.95 6.55
C ILE A 498 -15.45 17.47 6.56
N MET A 499 -14.89 18.03 7.63
CA MET A 499 -14.77 19.47 7.85
C MET A 499 -13.57 20.09 7.13
N MET A 500 -12.53 19.30 6.83
CA MET A 500 -11.26 19.76 6.25
C MET A 500 -11.27 19.84 4.73
N HIS A 501 -12.05 18.99 4.04
CA HIS A 501 -11.93 18.84 2.59
C HIS A 501 -12.89 19.72 1.74
N HIS A 502 -13.80 20.50 2.34
CA HIS A 502 -15.00 20.94 1.61
C HIS A 502 -15.46 22.42 1.72
N GLY A 503 -14.63 23.33 2.20
CA GLY A 503 -14.82 24.79 2.04
C GLY A 503 -16.23 25.33 2.35
N ASN A 504 -16.74 26.26 1.53
CA ASN A 504 -18.04 26.93 1.74
C ASN A 504 -19.26 25.99 1.68
N HIS A 505 -19.22 24.92 0.87
CA HIS A 505 -20.35 24.00 0.70
C HIS A 505 -20.66 23.23 1.99
N ALA A 506 -19.63 22.75 2.70
CA ALA A 506 -19.83 22.07 3.98
C ALA A 506 -20.47 23.00 5.01
N LEU A 507 -20.02 24.25 5.09
CA LEU A 507 -20.59 25.24 6.01
C LEU A 507 -22.08 25.49 5.73
N ASP A 508 -22.48 25.60 4.47
CA ASP A 508 -23.88 25.82 4.09
C ASP A 508 -24.76 24.61 4.43
N THR A 509 -24.25 23.38 4.22
CA THR A 509 -24.94 22.15 4.64
C THR A 509 -25.10 22.09 6.17
N LEU A 510 -24.04 22.37 6.93
CA LEU A 510 -24.10 22.38 8.40
C LEU A 510 -25.08 23.44 8.92
N ARG A 511 -25.08 24.64 8.34
CA ARG A 511 -26.05 25.70 8.68
C ARG A 511 -27.48 25.27 8.38
N SER A 512 -27.69 24.63 7.22
CA SER A 512 -29.01 24.11 6.84
C SER A 512 -29.51 23.08 7.85
N LEU A 513 -28.66 22.15 8.27
CA LEU A 513 -28.97 21.17 9.31
C LEU A 513 -29.29 21.86 10.64
N LYS A 514 -28.50 22.84 11.07
CA LYS A 514 -28.77 23.61 12.30
C LYS A 514 -30.08 24.40 12.23
N CYS A 515 -30.46 24.93 11.06
CA CYS A 515 -31.76 25.56 10.87
C CYS A 515 -32.94 24.58 11.02
N LEU A 516 -32.73 23.28 10.74
CA LEU A 516 -33.72 22.25 11.05
C LEU A 516 -33.85 21.99 12.55
N GLY A 517 -32.84 22.34 13.34
CA GLY A 517 -32.80 22.12 14.79
C GLY A 517 -32.02 20.87 15.23
N VAL A 518 -31.33 20.17 14.32
CA VAL A 518 -30.50 19.02 14.69
C VAL A 518 -29.25 19.44 15.46
N SER A 519 -28.78 18.57 16.35
CA SER A 519 -27.47 18.72 16.99
C SER A 519 -26.38 18.17 16.09
N LEU A 520 -25.19 18.78 16.11
CA LEU A 520 -24.02 18.35 15.36
C LEU A 520 -22.88 18.03 16.33
N ALA A 521 -22.34 16.83 16.22
CA ALA A 521 -21.21 16.36 17.01
C ALA A 521 -20.01 16.12 16.09
N LEU A 522 -18.84 16.51 16.56
CA LEU A 522 -17.56 16.19 15.93
C LEU A 522 -17.01 14.93 16.57
N ASP A 523 -16.89 13.89 15.76
CA ASP A 523 -16.47 12.56 16.16
C ASP A 523 -14.98 12.32 15.90
N ASP A 524 -14.39 11.35 16.60
CA ASP A 524 -12.95 11.00 16.56
C ASP A 524 -12.00 12.19 16.79
N PHE A 525 -12.39 13.18 17.60
CA PHE A 525 -11.64 14.45 17.72
C PHE A 525 -10.26 14.25 18.36
N GLY A 526 -9.23 14.82 17.71
CA GLY A 526 -7.83 14.74 18.15
C GLY A 526 -6.98 13.75 17.36
N THR A 527 -7.56 12.94 16.48
CA THR A 527 -6.84 11.99 15.60
C THR A 527 -6.43 12.61 14.25
N GLY A 528 -6.82 13.84 13.95
CA GLY A 528 -6.55 14.54 12.69
C GLY A 528 -5.96 15.95 12.83
N PHE A 529 -5.76 16.64 11.70
CA PHE A 529 -5.25 18.02 11.65
C PHE A 529 -6.38 19.06 11.83
N SER A 530 -6.85 19.24 13.07
CA SER A 530 -7.88 20.23 13.36
C SER A 530 -7.30 21.65 13.28
N SER A 531 -7.66 22.43 12.25
CA SER A 531 -7.46 23.87 12.31
C SER A 531 -8.52 24.48 13.23
N LEU A 532 -8.10 24.94 14.42
CA LEU A 532 -8.93 25.67 15.39
C LEU A 532 -9.73 26.82 14.74
N SER A 533 -9.19 27.38 13.66
CA SER A 533 -9.81 28.42 12.84
C SER A 533 -11.15 27.99 12.23
N TYR A 534 -11.28 26.72 11.86
CA TYR A 534 -12.50 26.13 11.29
C TYR A 534 -13.48 25.72 12.37
N LEU A 535 -13.00 25.13 13.47
CA LEU A 535 -13.83 24.74 14.61
C LEU A 535 -14.65 25.93 15.16
N ARG A 536 -14.07 27.13 15.14
CA ARG A 536 -14.76 28.38 15.52
C ARG A 536 -15.87 28.80 14.54
N GLN A 537 -15.77 28.44 13.26
CA GLN A 537 -16.70 28.89 12.22
C GLN A 537 -17.86 27.93 12.02
N TYR A 538 -17.65 26.65 12.32
CA TYR A 538 -18.66 25.62 12.13
C TYR A 538 -19.61 25.53 13.32
N PRO A 539 -20.93 25.35 13.09
CA PRO A 539 -21.92 25.37 14.15
C PRO A 539 -22.03 23.98 14.83
N ILE A 540 -20.94 23.55 15.45
CA ILE A 540 -20.84 22.27 16.19
C ILE A 540 -21.30 22.47 17.64
N ASP A 541 -22.02 21.49 18.19
CA ASP A 541 -22.54 21.52 19.56
C ASP A 541 -21.74 20.63 20.53
N ARG A 542 -21.18 19.52 20.02
CA ARG A 542 -20.51 18.50 20.82
C ARG A 542 -19.18 18.07 20.19
N ILE A 543 -18.20 17.78 21.03
CA ILE A 543 -16.94 17.12 20.66
C ILE A 543 -16.91 15.76 21.35
N LYS A 544 -16.70 14.70 20.59
CA LYS A 544 -16.44 13.36 21.11
C LYS A 544 -14.94 13.07 21.04
N ILE A 545 -14.34 12.76 22.19
CA ILE A 545 -12.92 12.42 22.32
C ILE A 545 -12.77 10.95 21.98
N ASP A 546 -11.94 10.66 20.98
CA ASP A 546 -11.67 9.29 20.54
C ASP A 546 -11.14 8.41 21.67
N GLN A 547 -11.56 7.14 21.66
CA GLN A 547 -11.17 6.13 22.63
C GLN A 547 -9.65 5.93 22.73
N SER A 548 -8.85 6.28 21.71
CA SER A 548 -7.38 6.17 21.77
C SER A 548 -6.74 7.10 22.80
N PHE A 549 -7.39 8.22 23.14
CA PHE A 549 -6.92 9.13 24.20
C PHE A 549 -7.47 8.77 25.58
N VAL A 550 -8.53 7.97 25.63
CA VAL A 550 -9.22 7.59 26.87
C VAL A 550 -8.73 6.25 27.41
N ARG A 551 -8.48 5.27 26.54
CA ARG A 551 -7.99 3.94 26.94
C ARG A 551 -6.61 4.03 27.58
N GLY A 552 -6.50 3.54 28.82
CA GLY A 552 -5.26 3.56 29.59
C GLY A 552 -4.82 4.96 30.03
N ILE A 553 -5.72 5.95 30.03
CA ILE A 553 -5.42 7.34 30.42
C ILE A 553 -4.76 7.44 31.80
N SER A 554 -5.13 6.57 32.74
CA SER A 554 -4.56 6.48 34.10
C SER A 554 -3.05 6.19 34.12
N GLN A 555 -2.48 5.70 33.02
CA GLN A 555 -1.07 5.35 32.89
C GLN A 555 -0.31 6.31 31.95
N SER A 556 -0.99 7.26 31.32
CA SER A 556 -0.45 8.17 30.31
C SER A 556 -0.75 9.63 30.64
N SER A 557 0.23 10.32 31.24
CA SER A 557 0.13 11.76 31.53
C SER A 557 -0.03 12.61 30.26
N SER A 558 0.45 12.12 29.12
CA SER A 558 0.24 12.76 27.82
C SER A 558 -1.22 12.68 27.38
N SER A 559 -1.85 11.50 27.47
CA SER A 559 -3.26 11.31 27.14
C SER A 559 -4.14 12.15 28.06
N GLU A 560 -3.86 12.15 29.37
CA GLU A 560 -4.55 13.01 30.33
C GLU A 560 -4.44 14.51 29.97
N SER A 561 -3.25 14.96 29.58
CA SER A 561 -3.02 16.36 29.18
C SER A 561 -3.80 16.73 27.91
N ILE A 562 -3.86 15.82 26.93
CA ILE A 562 -4.63 16.01 25.69
C ILE A 562 -6.12 16.11 26.01
N VAL A 563 -6.66 15.18 26.80
CA VAL A 563 -8.07 15.21 27.20
C VAL A 563 -8.41 16.50 27.95
N LYS A 564 -7.57 16.94 28.90
CA LYS A 564 -7.75 18.24 29.59
C LYS A 564 -7.74 19.42 28.61
N ALA A 565 -6.85 19.40 27.62
CA ALA A 565 -6.79 20.45 26.61
C ALA A 565 -8.05 20.48 25.74
N ILE A 566 -8.55 19.32 25.30
CA ILE A 566 -9.78 19.21 24.52
C ILE A 566 -10.99 19.65 25.35
N SER A 567 -11.10 19.23 26.61
CA SER A 567 -12.16 19.66 27.52
C SER A 567 -12.14 21.18 27.75
N ALA A 568 -10.96 21.76 27.94
CA ALA A 568 -10.80 23.22 28.07
C ALA A 568 -11.18 23.97 26.78
N LEU A 569 -10.86 23.40 25.61
CA LEU A 569 -11.24 23.94 24.31
C LEU A 569 -12.76 23.91 24.11
N GLY A 570 -13.40 22.77 24.35
CA GLY A 570 -14.85 22.61 24.25
C GLY A 570 -15.56 23.63 25.14
N LYS A 571 -15.14 23.75 26.41
CA LYS A 571 -15.66 24.77 27.32
C LYS A 571 -15.49 26.20 26.82
N SER A 572 -14.35 26.53 26.22
CA SER A 572 -14.06 27.86 25.68
C SER A 572 -14.92 28.18 24.45
N LEU A 573 -15.26 27.17 23.65
CA LEU A 573 -16.12 27.29 22.47
C LEU A 573 -17.61 27.04 22.77
N LYS A 574 -17.96 26.76 24.04
CA LYS A 574 -19.31 26.40 24.49
C LYS A 574 -19.86 25.14 23.81
N MET A 575 -18.99 24.18 23.56
CA MET A 575 -19.31 22.84 23.06
C MET A 575 -19.27 21.84 24.22
N GLU A 576 -20.20 20.90 24.21
CA GLU A 576 -20.22 19.78 25.17
C GLU A 576 -19.12 18.76 24.82
N VAL A 577 -18.43 18.22 25.81
CA VAL A 577 -17.34 17.26 25.58
C VAL A 577 -17.69 15.88 26.14
N VAL A 578 -17.68 14.87 25.27
CA VAL A 578 -17.94 13.47 25.62
C VAL A 578 -16.69 12.65 25.41
N ALA A 579 -16.32 11.83 26.40
CA ALA A 579 -15.20 10.89 26.26
C ALA A 579 -15.70 9.48 25.93
N GLU A 580 -15.12 8.86 24.91
CA GLU A 580 -15.50 7.52 24.45
C GLU A 580 -14.56 6.42 24.91
N GLY A 581 -15.06 5.18 24.94
CA GLY A 581 -14.24 4.00 25.20
C GLY A 581 -13.82 3.83 26.66
N ILE A 582 -14.62 4.33 27.62
CA ILE A 582 -14.39 4.07 29.05
C ILE A 582 -14.63 2.58 29.35
N GLU A 583 -13.65 1.90 29.92
CA GLU A 583 -13.74 0.47 30.26
C GLU A 583 -13.52 0.19 31.75
N THR A 584 -12.82 1.07 32.48
CA THR A 584 -12.45 0.86 33.89
C THR A 584 -12.87 2.03 34.80
N ASP A 585 -13.07 1.75 36.10
CA ASP A 585 -13.31 2.78 37.11
C ASP A 585 -12.21 3.84 37.14
N THR A 586 -10.95 3.41 36.97
CA THR A 586 -9.80 4.33 37.00
C THR A 586 -9.83 5.33 35.84
N GLU A 587 -10.21 4.90 34.64
CA GLU A 587 -10.37 5.80 33.49
C GLU A 587 -11.51 6.79 33.72
N LEU A 588 -12.63 6.31 34.29
CA LEU A 588 -13.77 7.16 34.63
C LEU A 588 -13.40 8.26 35.64
N ASP A 589 -12.62 7.93 36.67
CA ASP A 589 -12.18 8.90 37.67
C ASP A 589 -11.26 9.97 37.08
N VAL A 590 -10.29 9.57 36.25
CA VAL A 590 -9.39 10.52 35.57
C VAL A 590 -10.16 11.42 34.61
N ILE A 591 -11.12 10.88 33.86
CA ILE A 591 -11.97 11.66 32.95
C ILE A 591 -12.87 12.64 33.71
N ARG A 592 -13.37 12.26 34.89
CA ARG A 592 -14.11 13.17 35.78
C ARG A 592 -13.23 14.34 36.22
N ASP A 593 -11.97 14.09 36.54
CA ASP A 593 -10.99 15.13 36.90
C ASP A 593 -10.62 16.03 35.71
N CYS A 594 -10.70 15.50 34.48
CA CYS A 594 -10.48 16.28 33.25
C CYS A 594 -11.66 17.20 32.88
N SER A 595 -12.72 17.23 33.69
CA SER A 595 -13.90 18.10 33.49
C SER A 595 -14.64 17.87 32.17
N CYS A 596 -14.70 16.62 31.67
CA CYS A 596 -15.60 16.25 30.60
C CYS A 596 -17.08 16.38 31.05
N ASP A 597 -18.00 16.56 30.11
CA ASP A 597 -19.43 16.65 30.40
C ASP A 597 -20.10 15.28 30.40
N GLY A 598 -19.77 14.44 29.41
CA GLY A 598 -20.35 13.10 29.26
C GLY A 598 -19.32 12.01 29.00
N VAL A 599 -19.78 10.76 29.11
CA VAL A 599 -18.98 9.55 28.85
C VAL A 599 -19.80 8.49 28.13
N GLN A 600 -19.09 7.68 27.34
CA GLN A 600 -19.60 6.49 26.68
C GLN A 600 -18.54 5.39 26.73
N GLY A 601 -18.95 4.14 26.93
CA GLY A 601 -18.00 3.02 26.96
C GLY A 601 -18.56 1.74 27.54
N TYR A 602 -17.78 0.65 27.44
CA TYR A 602 -18.17 -0.67 27.91
C TYR A 602 -18.26 -0.79 29.42
N TYR A 603 -17.68 0.16 30.16
CA TYR A 603 -17.90 0.31 31.59
C TYR A 603 -19.39 0.38 31.94
N PHE A 604 -20.18 1.13 31.14
CA PHE A 604 -21.62 1.26 31.35
C PHE A 604 -22.40 0.16 30.63
N SER A 605 -22.15 0.03 29.33
CA SER A 605 -22.79 -1.00 28.51
C SER A 605 -22.05 -1.19 27.20
N LYS A 606 -22.05 -2.42 26.72
CA LYS A 606 -21.81 -2.70 25.30
C LYS A 606 -23.01 -2.19 24.49
N PRO A 607 -22.89 -2.02 23.17
CA PRO A 607 -24.04 -1.78 22.32
C PRO A 607 -25.06 -2.92 22.49
N VAL A 608 -26.32 -2.59 22.74
CA VAL A 608 -27.41 -3.55 22.99
C VAL A 608 -28.62 -3.31 22.09
N PRO A 609 -29.49 -4.31 21.87
CA PRO A 609 -30.77 -4.11 21.19
C PRO A 609 -31.66 -3.08 21.90
N ALA A 610 -32.61 -2.49 21.18
CA ALA A 610 -33.49 -1.45 21.72
C ALA A 610 -34.32 -1.91 22.93
N GLU A 611 -34.70 -3.18 22.97
CA GLU A 611 -35.49 -3.81 24.01
C GLU A 611 -34.70 -3.92 25.33
N SER A 612 -33.40 -4.19 25.22
CA SER A 612 -32.49 -4.30 26.37
C SER A 612 -32.12 -2.94 26.96
N LEU A 613 -32.36 -1.85 26.24
CA LEU A 613 -32.12 -0.49 26.75
C LEU A 613 -33.15 -0.06 27.81
N ALA A 614 -34.26 -0.79 27.95
CA ALA A 614 -35.34 -0.47 28.90
C ALA A 614 -34.87 -0.34 30.35
N GLU A 615 -33.87 -1.13 30.76
CA GLU A 615 -33.30 -1.13 32.12
C GLU A 615 -32.57 0.19 32.43
N PHE A 616 -31.92 0.79 31.43
CA PHE A 616 -31.22 2.07 31.57
C PHE A 616 -32.20 3.26 31.71
N PHE A 617 -33.37 3.17 31.08
CA PHE A 617 -34.43 4.17 31.26
C PHE A 617 -35.02 4.16 32.68
N GLU A 618 -35.07 3.01 33.35
CA GLU A 618 -35.63 2.90 34.72
C GLU A 618 -34.66 3.37 35.81
N ALA A 619 -33.35 3.17 35.62
CA ALA A 619 -32.33 3.74 36.50
C ALA A 619 -32.38 5.27 36.52
N ALA A 620 -32.68 5.90 35.38
CA ALA A 620 -32.87 7.34 35.27
C ALA A 620 -34.13 7.86 36.00
N SER A 621 -35.13 7.01 36.27
CA SER A 621 -36.37 7.38 36.96
C SER A 621 -36.24 7.36 38.49
N LYS A 622 -35.51 6.38 39.05
CA LYS A 622 -35.39 6.19 40.51
C LYS A 622 -34.65 7.32 41.24
N THR A 623 -33.71 8.01 40.59
CA THR A 623 -32.95 9.10 41.22
C THR A 623 -33.76 10.40 41.33
N ALA A 624 -34.74 10.62 40.44
CA ALA A 624 -35.61 11.81 40.50
C ALA A 624 -36.56 11.81 41.70
N THR A 625 -36.90 10.63 42.24
CA THR A 625 -37.74 10.49 43.43
C THR A 625 -36.97 10.59 44.75
N ALA A 626 -35.63 10.50 44.73
CA ALA A 626 -34.81 10.55 45.94
C ALA A 626 -34.33 11.98 46.30
N SER A 627 -34.32 12.93 45.35
CA SER A 627 -33.92 14.32 45.60
C SER A 627 -35.05 15.25 46.05
N ASP A 628 -36.30 14.78 46.04
CA ASP A 628 -37.48 15.54 46.55
C ASP A 628 -37.87 15.13 47.99
N LEU A 629 -37.03 14.31 48.67
CA LEU A 629 -37.19 13.91 50.07
C LEU A 629 -35.84 14.02 50.81
N SER A 630 -35.29 15.23 50.89
CA SER A 630 -34.25 15.58 51.88
C SER A 630 -34.29 17.06 52.23
#